data_AF-A0A434CK34-F1
#
_entry.id   AF-A0A434CK34-F1
#
_cell.length_a   1.000
_cell.length_b   1.000
_cell.length_c   1.000
_cell.angle_alpha   90.00
_cell.angle_beta   90.00
_cell.angle_gamma   90.00
#
_symmetry.space_group_name_H-M   'P 1'
#
loop_
_entity.id
_entity.type
_entity.pdbx_description
1 polymer ?
#
loop_
_entity_poly.entity_id
_entity_poly.type
_entity_poly.pdbx_seq_one_letter_code
_entity_poly.pdbx_strand_id
1 'polypeptide(L)' 'MFRLEVRSSTPTWFNLALPLLAIGATLILCSGLIALAGAGVLEAYGVMFTASLGDSYAITETMVRATPMI' A
#
# COMPACT_ATOMS: atom_id res chain seq x y z
N MET A 1 21.87 -26.44 -0.18
CA MET A 1 21.36 -26.26 -1.57
C MET A 1 19.85 -26.15 -1.45
N PHE A 2 19.28 -24.94 -1.56
CA PHE A 2 17.83 -24.75 -1.45
C PHE A 2 17.17 -25.19 -2.75
N ARG A 3 16.30 -26.21 -2.69
CA ARG A 3 15.49 -26.67 -3.83
C ARG A 3 14.12 -26.02 -3.72
N LEU A 4 13.79 -25.15 -4.66
CA LEU A 4 12.45 -24.55 -4.76
C LEU A 4 11.50 -25.59 -5.33
N GLU A 5 10.50 -25.98 -4.55
CA GLU A 5 9.44 -26.92 -4.96
C GLU A 5 8.12 -26.16 -5.14
N VAL A 6 7.33 -26.55 -6.14
CA VAL A 6 6.04 -25.91 -6.40
C VAL A 6 5.11 -26.16 -5.23
N ARG A 7 4.53 -25.08 -4.70
CA ARG A 7 3.53 -25.18 -3.63
C ARG A 7 2.26 -25.85 -4.20
N SER A 8 1.94 -27.04 -3.68
CA SER A 8 0.81 -27.87 -4.14
C SER A 8 -0.56 -27.23 -3.91
N SER A 9 -0.70 -26.41 -2.87
CA SER A 9 -1.88 -25.58 -2.62
C SER A 9 -1.52 -24.32 -1.83
N THR A 10 -2.16 -23.20 -2.19
CA THR A 10 -2.10 -21.96 -1.40
C THR A 10 -3.38 -21.85 -0.57
N PRO A 11 -3.29 -21.80 0.77
CA PRO A 11 -4.47 -21.63 1.60
C PRO A 11 -5.13 -20.28 1.31
N THR A 12 -6.46 -20.25 1.18
CA THR A 12 -7.22 -19.07 0.73
C THR A 12 -6.99 -17.83 1.60
N TRP A 13 -6.79 -18.01 2.91
CA TRP A 13 -6.51 -16.90 3.82
C TRP A 13 -5.20 -16.17 3.45
N PHE A 14 -4.21 -16.89 2.91
CA PHE A 14 -2.89 -16.35 2.60
C PHE A 14 -2.96 -15.39 1.42
N ASN A 15 -3.88 -15.62 0.47
CA ASN A 15 -4.14 -14.72 -0.64
C ASN A 15 -4.68 -13.35 -0.19
N LEU A 16 -5.36 -13.29 0.97
CA LEU A 16 -5.83 -12.03 1.54
C LEU A 16 -4.81 -11.42 2.52
N ALA A 17 -4.15 -12.26 3.32
CA ALA A 17 -3.16 -11.79 4.28
C ALA A 17 -1.93 -11.17 3.62
N LEU A 18 -1.50 -11.69 2.47
CA LEU A 18 -0.35 -11.15 1.73
C LEU A 18 -0.54 -9.67 1.31
N PRO A 19 -1.61 -9.29 0.58
CA PRO A 19 -1.88 -7.89 0.26
C PRO A 19 -2.01 -7.00 1.50
N LEU A 20 -2.69 -7.47 2.55
CA LEU A 20 -2.86 -6.70 3.78
C LEU A 20 -1.53 -6.45 4.49
N LEU A 21 -0.64 -7.46 4.54
CA LEU A 21 0.71 -7.31 5.07
C LEU A 21 1.55 -6.36 4.21
N ALA A 22 1.42 -6.40 2.88
CA ALA A 22 2.12 -5.48 1.99
C ALA A 22 1.70 -4.02 2.23
N ILE A 23 0.40 -3.77 2.41
CA ILE A 23 -0.13 -2.44 2.78
C ILE A 23 0.45 -2.01 4.13
N GLY A 24 0.38 -2.87 5.15
CA GLY A 24 0.90 -2.57 6.49
C GLY A 24 2.40 -2.28 6.48
N ALA A 25 3.20 -3.09 5.80
CA ALA A 25 4.63 -2.88 5.65
C ALA A 25 4.94 -1.54 4.96
N THR A 26 4.21 -1.20 3.90
CA THR A 26 4.36 0.08 3.20
C THR A 26 4.08 1.27 4.13
N LEU A 27 2.99 1.21 4.92
CA LEU A 27 2.67 2.26 5.87
C LEU A 27 3.74 2.41 6.97
N ILE A 28 4.27 1.30 7.48
CA ILE A 28 5.33 1.34 8.50
C ILE A 28 6.61 1.96 7.92
N LEU A 29 7.01 1.55 6.72
CA LEU A 29 8.20 2.09 6.08
C LEU A 29 8.06 3.59 5.76
N CYS A 30 6.92 4.00 5.19
CA CYS A 30 6.66 5.41 4.88
C CYS A 30 6.55 6.27 6.14
N SER A 31 5.87 5.79 7.19
CA SER A 31 5.80 6.53 8.46
C SER A 31 7.18 6.73 9.09
N GLY A 32 8.08 5.74 8.99
CA GLY A 32 9.47 5.89 9.39
C GLY A 32 10.17 7.04 8.65
N LEU A 33 10.00 7.13 7.33
CA LEU A 33 10.58 8.23 6.54
C LEU A 33 9.99 9.59 6.91
N ILE A 34 8.67 9.66 7.12
CA ILE A 34 7.98 10.89 7.53
C ILE A 34 8.48 11.37 8.89
N ALA A 35 8.61 10.44 9.85
CA ALA A 35 9.13 10.74 11.18
C ALA A 35 10.59 11.21 11.14
N LEU A 36 11.43 10.59 10.30
CA LEU A 36 12.81 11.01 10.08
C LEU A 36 12.92 12.41 9.46
N ALA A 37 11.93 12.82 8.66
CA ALA A 37 11.83 14.19 8.14
C ALA A 37 11.34 15.22 9.18
N GLY A 38 10.99 14.78 10.39
CA GLY A 38 10.48 15.65 11.46
C GLY A 38 9.02 16.06 11.31
N ALA A 39 8.26 15.43 10.40
CA ALA A 39 6.85 15.72 10.17
C ALA A 39 5.93 14.80 11.00
N GLY A 40 4.72 15.28 11.28
CA GLY A 40 3.69 14.49 11.96
C GLY A 40 3.15 13.39 11.05
N VAL A 41 3.38 12.12 11.40
CA VAL A 41 2.96 10.96 10.60
C VAL A 41 1.45 10.96 10.31
N LEU A 42 0.64 11.20 11.34
CA LEU A 42 -0.82 11.14 11.22
C LEU A 42 -1.36 12.31 10.37
N GLU A 43 -0.78 13.49 10.52
CA GLU A 43 -1.11 14.67 9.71
C GLU A 43 -0.72 14.46 8.25
N ALA A 44 0.49 13.94 7.99
CA ALA A 44 0.94 13.62 6.64
C ALA A 44 0.01 12.63 5.94
N TYR A 45 -0.40 11.55 6.61
CA TYR A 45 -1.39 10.62 6.04
C TYR A 45 -2.75 11.27 5.83
N GLY A 46 -3.21 12.13 6.75
CA GLY A 46 -4.44 12.88 6.60
C GLY A 46 -4.43 13.76 5.34
N VAL A 47 -3.35 14.52 5.13
CA VAL A 47 -3.15 15.36 3.94
C VAL A 47 -3.06 14.53 2.67
N MET A 48 -2.31 13.42 2.67
CA MET A 48 -2.21 12.55 1.50
C MET A 48 -3.56 11.93 1.12
N PHE A 49 -4.37 11.56 2.12
CA PHE A 49 -5.70 10.98 1.92
C PHE A 49 -6.69 12.01 1.39
N THR A 50 -6.71 13.23 1.94
CA THR A 50 -7.59 14.29 1.42
C THR A 50 -7.13 14.79 0.06
N ALA A 51 -5.82 14.82 -0.22
CA ALA A 51 -5.29 15.21 -1.52
C ALA A 51 -5.69 14.24 -2.64
N SER A 52 -5.73 12.93 -2.39
CA SER A 52 -6.12 11.94 -3.40
C SER A 52 -7.62 11.91 -3.69
N LEU A 53 -8.45 12.44 -2.78
CA LEU A 53 -9.91 12.40 -2.87
C LEU A 53 -10.57 13.79 -2.90
N GLY A 54 -9.77 14.86 -2.96
CA GLY A 54 -10.24 16.23 -2.70
C GLY A 54 -11.01 16.89 -3.85
N ASP A 55 -10.87 16.38 -5.07
CA ASP A 55 -11.60 16.84 -6.25
C ASP A 55 -11.87 15.69 -7.23
N SER A 56 -12.82 15.91 -8.16
CA SER A 56 -13.15 14.96 -9.22
C SER A 56 -11.93 14.52 -10.04
N TYR A 57 -11.00 15.43 -10.30
CA TYR A 57 -9.75 15.11 -11.00
C TYR A 57 -8.86 14.17 -10.20
N ALA A 58 -8.63 14.46 -8.91
CA ALA A 58 -7.78 13.64 -8.03
C ALA A 58 -8.34 12.22 -7.84
N ILE A 59 -9.67 12.11 -7.70
CA ILE A 59 -10.35 10.81 -7.64
C ILE A 59 -10.14 10.03 -8.94
N THR A 60 -10.34 10.68 -10.09
CA THR A 60 -10.18 10.03 -11.40
C THR A 60 -8.75 9.58 -11.61
N GLU A 61 -7.77 10.42 -11.27
CA GLU A 61 -6.35 10.08 -11.36
C GLU A 61 -5.99 8.89 -10.46
N THR A 62 -6.51 8.86 -9.23
CA THR A 62 -6.33 7.73 -8.31
C THR A 62 -6.88 6.43 -8.91
N MET A 63 -8.07 6.47 -9.51
CA MET A 63 -8.67 5.31 -10.17
C MET A 63 -7.87 4.84 -11.40
N VAL A 64 -7.38 5.77 -12.21
CA VAL A 64 -6.53 5.47 -13.36
C VAL A 64 -5.25 4.75 -12.90
N ARG A 65 -4.59 5.26 -11.85
CA ARG A 65 -3.38 4.65 -11.28
C ARG A 65 -3.64 3.31 -10.59
N ALA A 66 -4.83 3.09 -10.05
CA ALA A 66 -5.22 1.83 -9.42
C ALA A 66 -5.56 0.73 -10.43
N THR A 67 -5.85 1.09 -11.69
CA THR A 67 -6.15 0.13 -12.74
C THR A 67 -4.88 -0.64 -13.11
N PRO A 68 -4.89 -1.98 -13.10
CA PRO A 68 -3.73 -2.74 -13.54
C PRO A 68 -3.46 -2.43 -15.02
N MET A 69 -2.24 -1.95 -15.33
CA MET A 69 -1.82 -1.84 -16.73
C MET A 69 -1.74 -3.26 -17.30
N ILE A 70 -2.66 -3.57 -18.20
CA ILE A 70 -2.66 -4.81 -19.00
C ILE A 70 -1.57 -4.75 -20.08
#